data_AF-A0A0F9IUD6-F1
#
_entry.id   AF-A0A0F9IUD6-F1
#
_cell.length_a   1.000
_cell.length_b   1.000
_cell.length_c   1.000
_cell.angle_alpha   90.00
_cell.angle_beta   90.00
_cell.angle_gamma   90.00
#
_symmetry.space_group_name_H-M   'P 1'
#
loop_
_entity.id
_entity.type
_entity.pdbx_description
1 polymer ?
#
loop_
_entity_poly.entity_id
_entity_poly.type
_entity_poly.pdbx_seq_one_letter_code
_entity_poly.pdbx_strand_id
1 'polypeptide(L)'
;MTDPLLQQGLDLMIYGMSTVFLFLTLLVSVTVIASAVIRRLFPETPEPAPVSPNSVSTINSLPSKGAVDKKLLTILQNAIDQHRSRK
;
A
#
# COMPACT_ATOMS: atom_id res chain seq x y z
N MET A 1 -47.18 -17.59 0.22
CA MET A 1 -47.43 -16.18 -0.09
C MET A 1 -46.51 -15.41 0.85
N THR A 2 -45.31 -15.04 0.40
CA THR A 2 -44.36 -14.31 1.23
C THR A 2 -44.93 -12.92 1.51
N ASP A 3 -44.96 -12.52 2.77
CA ASP A 3 -45.64 -11.29 3.19
C ASP A 3 -45.07 -10.07 2.44
N PRO A 4 -45.92 -9.25 1.79
CA PRO A 4 -45.49 -8.17 0.91
C PRO A 4 -44.61 -7.14 1.63
N LEU A 5 -44.77 -6.99 2.95
CA LEU A 5 -43.95 -6.08 3.76
C LEU A 5 -42.50 -6.53 3.89
N LEU A 6 -42.25 -7.84 4.01
CA LEU A 6 -40.89 -8.37 4.12
C LEU A 6 -40.15 -8.21 2.80
N GLN A 7 -40.85 -8.48 1.68
CA GLN A 7 -40.34 -8.26 0.33
C GLN A 7 -39.98 -6.78 0.11
N GLN A 8 -40.86 -5.87 0.52
CA GLN A 8 -40.66 -4.43 0.36
C GLN A 8 -39.53 -3.88 1.25
N GLY A 9 -39.37 -4.40 2.46
CA GLY A 9 -38.22 -4.10 3.32
C GLY A 9 -36.90 -4.61 2.73
N LEU A 10 -36.92 -5.80 2.13
CA LEU A 10 -35.75 -6.39 1.45
C LEU A 10 -35.35 -5.57 0.22
N ASP A 11 -36.32 -5.17 -0.61
CA ASP A 11 -36.10 -4.32 -1.78
C ASP A 11 -35.50 -2.97 -1.35
N LEU A 12 -36.02 -2.37 -0.28
CA LEU A 12 -35.47 -1.13 0.27
C LEU A 12 -34.04 -1.32 0.80
N MET A 13 -33.74 -2.43 1.46
CA MET A 13 -32.40 -2.72 1.95
C MET A 13 -31.42 -2.88 0.78
N ILE A 14 -31.78 -3.61 -0.27
CA ILE A 14 -30.94 -3.80 -1.46
C ILE A 14 -30.71 -2.46 -2.16
N TYR A 15 -31.75 -1.64 -2.33
CA TYR A 15 -31.64 -0.35 -3.00
C TYR A 15 -30.83 0.67 -2.18
N GLY A 16 -31.11 0.75 -0.87
CA GLY A 16 -30.43 1.66 0.05
C GLY A 16 -28.97 1.28 0.26
N MET A 17 -28.68 -0.01 0.48
CA MET A 17 -27.30 -0.46 0.68
C MET A 17 -26.48 -0.39 -0.60
N SER A 18 -27.07 -0.68 -1.77
CA SER A 18 -26.36 -0.55 -3.06
C SER A 18 -26.05 0.90 -3.40
N THR A 19 -27.00 1.83 -3.23
CA THR A 19 -26.75 3.26 -3.50
C THR A 19 -25.65 3.81 -2.61
N VAL A 20 -25.64 3.49 -1.31
CA VAL A 20 -24.55 3.87 -0.40
C VAL A 20 -23.23 3.21 -0.82
N PHE A 21 -23.23 1.91 -1.12
CA PHE A 21 -22.02 1.20 -1.55
C PHE A 21 -21.45 1.77 -2.86
N LEU A 22 -22.28 2.03 -3.86
CA LEU A 22 -21.88 2.64 -5.13
C LEU A 22 -21.35 4.05 -4.90
N PHE A 23 -22.01 4.84 -4.06
CA PHE A 23 -21.58 6.19 -3.72
C PHE A 23 -20.19 6.20 -3.06
N LEU A 24 -19.98 5.35 -2.05
CA LEU A 24 -18.69 5.22 -1.39
C LEU A 24 -17.61 4.70 -2.35
N THR A 25 -17.92 3.68 -3.16
CA THR A 25 -17.00 3.15 -4.17
C THR A 25 -16.59 4.22 -5.18
N LEU A 26 -17.53 5.05 -5.62
CA LEU A 26 -17.28 6.16 -6.52
C LEU A 26 -16.41 7.23 -5.85
N LEU A 27 -16.71 7.60 -4.60
CA LEU A 27 -15.94 8.57 -3.82
C LEU A 27 -14.49 8.11 -3.60
N VAL A 28 -14.31 6.84 -3.22
CA VAL A 28 -12.99 6.22 -3.07
C VAL A 28 -12.26 6.20 -4.41
N SER A 29 -12.94 5.81 -5.49
CA SER A 29 -12.33 5.79 -6.84
C SER A 29 -11.85 7.18 -7.26
N VAL A 30 -12.65 8.23 -7.05
CA VAL A 30 -12.25 9.62 -7.29
C VAL A 30 -11.05 10.02 -6.43
N THR A 31 -11.03 9.62 -5.16
CA THR A 31 -9.91 9.92 -4.24
C THR A 31 -8.63 9.21 -4.67
N VAL A 32 -8.73 7.96 -5.14
CA VAL A 32 -7.58 7.21 -5.68
C VAL A 32 -7.08 7.85 -6.96
N ILE A 33 -7.96 8.28 -7.86
CA ILE A 33 -7.59 9.02 -9.07
C ILE A 33 -6.90 10.33 -8.70
N ALA A 34 -7.45 11.09 -7.74
CA ALA A 34 -6.82 12.32 -7.26
C ALA A 34 -5.41 12.05 -6.71
N SER A 35 -5.24 11.01 -5.88
CA SER A 35 -3.92 10.58 -5.38
C SER A 35 -2.96 10.21 -6.50
N ALA A 36 -3.42 9.46 -7.51
CA ALA A 36 -2.59 9.08 -8.65
C ALA A 36 -2.20 10.27 -9.53
N VAL A 37 -3.14 11.20 -9.74
CA VAL A 37 -2.91 12.45 -10.50
C VAL A 37 -1.89 13.31 -9.78
N ILE A 38 -2.02 13.48 -8.46
CA ILE A 38 -1.06 14.24 -7.65
C ILE A 38 0.34 13.63 -7.75
N ARG A 39 0.49 12.31 -7.54
CA ARG A 39 1.79 11.62 -7.63
C ARG A 39 2.43 11.73 -9.03
N ARG A 40 1.61 11.80 -10.07
CA ARG A 40 2.08 11.87 -11.47
C ARG A 40 2.40 13.30 -11.92
N LEU A 41 1.62 14.30 -11.49
CA LEU A 41 1.83 15.70 -11.84
C LEU A 41 2.85 16.40 -10.94
N PHE A 42 2.91 16.00 -9.68
CA PHE A 42 3.91 16.42 -8.69
C PHE A 42 4.68 15.18 -8.24
N PRO A 43 5.66 14.70 -9.04
CA PRO A 43 6.59 13.72 -8.54
C PRO A 43 7.36 14.34 -7.36
N GLU A 44 6.87 14.09 -6.14
CA GLU A 44 7.66 14.29 -4.94
C GLU A 44 8.94 13.51 -5.14
N THR A 45 10.04 14.24 -5.27
CA THR A 45 11.37 13.68 -5.09
C THR A 45 11.32 12.97 -3.75
N PRO A 46 11.59 11.66 -3.67
CA PRO A 46 11.35 10.90 -2.46
C PRO A 46 12.15 11.55 -1.33
N GLU A 47 11.46 12.26 -0.45
CA GLU A 47 12.00 12.59 0.85
C GLU A 47 12.23 11.23 1.52
N PRO A 48 13.47 10.91 1.92
CA PRO A 48 13.76 9.63 2.55
C PRO A 48 12.82 9.50 3.75
N ALA A 49 11.91 8.54 3.68
CA ALA A 49 10.91 8.32 4.71
C ALA A 49 11.61 8.33 6.08
N PRO A 50 11.10 9.09 7.08
CA PRO A 50 11.63 9.01 8.42
C PRO A 50 11.53 7.54 8.84
N VAL A 51 12.68 6.95 9.15
CA VAL A 51 12.81 5.59 9.65
C VAL A 51 11.99 5.47 10.93
N SER A 52 10.72 5.10 10.82
CA SER A 52 9.91 4.72 11.97
C SER A 52 10.52 3.42 12.51
N PRO A 53 11.00 3.38 13.76
CA PRO A 53 11.72 2.23 14.30
C PRO A 53 10.83 1.00 14.55
N ASN A 54 9.58 1.00 14.06
CA ASN A 54 8.59 -0.03 14.37
C ASN A 54 8.00 -0.77 13.16
N SER A 55 8.63 -0.72 11.98
CA SER A 55 8.30 -1.59 10.85
C SER A 55 9.45 -2.56 10.54
N VAL A 56 9.55 -3.62 11.36
CA VAL A 56 10.31 -4.84 11.02
C VAL A 56 9.37 -5.85 10.34
N SER A 57 8.35 -5.38 9.62
CA SER A 57 7.33 -6.25 9.02
C SER A 57 7.01 -5.86 7.58
N THR A 58 8.05 -5.58 6.79
CA THR A 58 7.99 -5.73 5.32
C THR A 58 9.32 -6.28 4.81
N ILE A 59 9.70 -7.44 5.32
CA ILE A 59 10.59 -8.41 4.67
C ILE A 59 9.73 -9.34 3.80
N ASN A 60 8.80 -8.77 3.04
CA ASN A 60 7.91 -9.49 2.12
C ASN A 60 8.11 -9.05 0.66
N SER A 61 9.32 -8.61 0.30
CA SER A 61 9.88 -8.97 -1.00
C SER A 61 10.66 -10.26 -0.82
N LEU A 62 9.94 -11.37 -0.98
CA LEU A 62 10.41 -12.75 -1.16
C LEU A 62 11.94 -12.95 -1.06
N PRO A 63 12.46 -13.54 0.04
CA PRO A 63 13.82 -14.05 0.04
C PRO A 63 13.82 -15.34 -0.80
N SER A 64 14.26 -15.26 -2.06
CA SER A 64 14.79 -16.45 -2.73
C SER A 64 16.05 -16.87 -1.97
N LYS A 65 15.82 -17.73 -0.99
CA LYS A 65 16.77 -18.46 -0.17
C LYS A 65 17.76 -19.19 -1.11
N GLY A 66 18.88 -18.56 -1.45
CA GLY A 66 19.89 -19.22 -2.29
C GLY A 66 21.00 -18.36 -2.90
N ALA A 67 20.83 -17.04 -3.00
CA ALA A 67 21.91 -16.16 -3.46
C ALA A 67 22.00 -14.96 -2.53
N VAL A 68 23.11 -14.83 -1.82
CA VAL A 68 23.41 -13.60 -1.09
C VAL A 68 23.34 -12.46 -2.11
N ASP A 69 22.44 -11.52 -1.87
CA ASP A 69 22.17 -10.41 -2.76
C ASP A 69 23.48 -9.63 -2.98
N LYS A 70 23.95 -9.60 -4.24
CA LYS A 70 25.25 -9.02 -4.62
C LYS A 70 25.37 -7.58 -4.13
N LYS A 71 24.25 -6.86 -4.04
CA LYS A 71 24.18 -5.51 -3.48
C LYS A 71 24.58 -5.45 -2.01
N LEU A 72 24.16 -6.42 -1.21
CA LEU A 72 24.54 -6.50 0.21
C LEU A 72 26.01 -6.84 0.38
N LEU A 73 26.57 -7.72 -0.45
CA LEU A 73 28.01 -8.00 -0.45
C LEU A 73 28.84 -6.76 -0.80
N THR A 74 28.43 -5.99 -1.82
CA THR A 74 29.14 -4.74 -2.18
C THR A 74 29.09 -3.72 -1.04
N ILE A 75 27.94 -3.56 -0.38
CA ILE A 75 27.81 -2.63 0.76
C ILE A 75 28.68 -3.09 1.94
N LEU A 76 28.69 -4.39 2.25
CA LEU A 76 29.52 -4.94 3.32
C LEU A 76 31.02 -4.81 3.01
N GLN A 77 31.44 -5.09 1.78
CA GLN A 77 32.84 -4.93 1.36
C GLN A 77 33.30 -3.48 1.52
N ASN A 78 32.49 -2.52 1.04
CA ASN A 78 32.79 -1.10 1.14
C ASN A 78 32.84 -0.62 2.61
N ALA A 79 31.96 -1.16 3.46
CA ALA A 79 31.96 -0.88 4.89
C ALA A 79 33.22 -1.41 5.60
N ILE A 80 33.69 -2.61 5.22
CA ILE A 80 34.93 -3.21 5.77
C ILE A 80 36.16 -2.40 5.34
N ASP A 81 36.26 -2.03 4.07
CA ASP A 81 37.37 -1.23 3.55
C ASP A 81 37.42 0.17 4.21
N GLN A 82 36.25 0.77 4.43
CA GLN A 82 36.12 2.03 5.16
C GLN A 82 36.58 1.91 6.62
N HIS A 83 36.32 0.78 7.28
CA HIS A 83 36.75 0.56 8.66
C HIS A 83 38.26 0.26 8.75
N ARG A 84 38.82 -0.42 7.75
CA ARG A 84 40.25 -0.73 7.68
C ARG A 84 41.12 0.49 7.38
N SER A 85 40.64 1.40 6.54
CA SER A 85 41.34 2.66 6.24
C SER A 85 41.27 3.69 7.37
N ARG A 86 40.30 3.55 8.29
CA ARG A 86 40.14 4.41 9.47
C ARG A 86 40.98 4.00 10.67
N LYS A 87 41.79 2.95 10.55
CA LYS A 87 42.67 2.41 11.59
C LYS A 87 44.10 2.35 11.08
#